data_AF-A0AAV4CVH7-F1
#
_entry.id   AF-A0AAV4CVH7-F1
#
_cell.length_a   1.000
_cell.length_b   1.000
_cell.length_c   1.000
_cell.angle_alpha   90.00
_cell.angle_beta   90.00
_cell.angle_gamma   90.00
#
_symmetry.space_group_name_H-M   'P 1'
#
loop_
_entity.id
_entity.type
_entity.pdbx_description
1 polymer ?
#
loop_
_entity_poly.entity_id
_entity_poly.type
_entity_poly.pdbx_seq_one_letter_code
_entity_poly.pdbx_strand_id
1 'polypeptide(L)'
;MDYSCICGRRFATERGKKIHRTTMGCLIMSSQHQHTAVADKTLKNQSQVQKHSAKEIQAENRGDVLRHPSSDKHQMINFPPASSGKKWEDLVSKIVLNLDSLLGKSILDHKLATFVDIFYQTCLETFGAKQHQTKCLPQRSRRLLQMGTLRKKKRKLKKQIRATSSEETNGLLVIWRQLKARHSALSSAESARKKRSQKRKNQERFIRDPFQFARQLFQHPKS
;
A
#
# COMPACT_ATOMS: atom_id res chain seq x y z
N MET A 1 35.63 -15.19 22.75
CA MET A 1 34.44 -15.93 22.25
C MET A 1 34.07 -15.35 20.90
N ASP A 2 34.21 -16.15 19.84
CA ASP A 2 33.94 -15.68 18.48
C ASP A 2 32.51 -16.03 18.06
N TYR A 3 31.79 -15.06 17.51
CA TYR A 3 30.42 -15.26 17.08
C TYR A 3 30.38 -15.59 15.58
N SER A 4 30.15 -16.85 15.23
CA SER A 4 30.04 -17.30 13.84
C SER A 4 28.63 -17.13 13.25
N CYS A 5 28.55 -16.77 11.97
CA CYS A 5 27.32 -16.73 11.18
C CYS A 5 27.22 -17.97 10.27
N ILE A 6 26.01 -18.31 9.81
CA ILE A 6 25.73 -19.48 8.95
C ILE A 6 26.42 -19.38 7.59
N CYS A 7 26.74 -18.16 7.15
CA CYS A 7 27.56 -17.90 5.96
C CYS A 7 29.08 -18.07 6.19
N GLY A 8 29.52 -18.60 7.33
CA GLY A 8 30.93 -18.86 7.65
C GLY A 8 31.73 -17.67 8.21
N ARG A 9 31.17 -16.45 8.23
CA ARG A 9 31.88 -15.27 8.79
C ARG A 9 31.89 -15.27 10.31
N ARG A 10 33.05 -14.90 10.89
CA ARG A 10 33.26 -14.74 12.34
C ARG A 10 33.25 -13.27 12.73
N PHE A 11 32.65 -12.96 13.87
CA PHE A 11 32.52 -11.60 14.40
C PHE A 11 33.01 -11.54 15.84
N ALA A 12 33.70 -10.45 16.18
CA ALA A 12 34.20 -10.19 17.54
C ALA A 12 33.08 -9.88 18.55
N THR A 13 31.88 -9.50 18.09
CA THR A 13 30.74 -9.16 18.95
C THR A 13 29.44 -9.75 18.42
N GLU A 14 28.54 -10.11 19.35
CA GLU A 14 27.19 -10.62 19.03
C GLU A 14 26.37 -9.60 18.22
N ARG A 15 26.53 -8.31 18.55
CA ARG A 15 25.89 -7.20 17.81
C ARG A 15 26.35 -7.15 16.36
N GLY A 16 27.65 -7.34 16.10
CA GLY A 16 28.20 -7.40 14.74
C GLY A 16 27.58 -8.55 13.93
N LYS A 17 27.44 -9.73 14.55
CA LYS A 17 26.75 -10.89 13.96
C LYS A 17 25.27 -10.59 13.66
N LYS A 18 24.54 -9.94 14.57
CA LYS A 18 23.11 -9.60 14.37
C LYS A 18 22.91 -8.61 13.21
N ILE A 19 23.72 -7.56 13.13
CA ILE A 19 23.66 -6.59 12.01
C ILE A 19 23.90 -7.31 10.69
N HIS A 20 24.97 -8.12 10.62
CA HIS A 20 25.29 -8.88 9.43
C HIS A 20 24.15 -9.82 9.00
N ARG A 21 23.53 -10.53 9.94
CA ARG A 21 22.37 -11.41 9.68
C ARG A 21 21.19 -10.67 9.05
N THR A 22 20.89 -9.46 9.52
CA THR A 22 19.78 -8.66 8.98
C THR A 22 20.15 -8.01 7.64
N THR A 23 21.38 -7.52 7.49
CA THR A 23 21.83 -6.83 6.27
C THR A 23 22.04 -7.81 5.11
N MET A 24 22.58 -8.99 5.37
CA MET A 24 22.91 -9.99 4.34
C MET A 24 21.85 -11.09 4.21
N GLY A 25 20.70 -10.97 4.88
CA GLY A 25 19.60 -11.92 4.77
C GLY A 25 19.89 -13.33 5.31
N CYS A 26 20.98 -13.54 6.06
CA CYS A 26 21.38 -14.86 6.57
C CYS A 26 20.39 -15.48 7.59
N LEU A 27 19.39 -14.73 8.03
CA LEU A 27 18.26 -15.25 8.82
C LEU A 27 17.36 -16.19 7.99
N ILE A 28 17.18 -15.89 6.70
CA ILE A 28 16.26 -16.63 5.82
C ILE A 28 16.80 -18.03 5.50
N MET A 29 18.12 -18.19 5.41
CA MET A 29 18.76 -19.50 5.20
C MET A 29 18.66 -20.45 6.38
N SER A 30 18.25 -19.97 7.57
CA SER A 30 18.10 -20.82 8.76
C SER A 30 16.77 -21.60 8.77
N SER A 31 15.73 -21.09 8.09
CA SER A 31 14.38 -21.65 8.18
C SER A 31 14.11 -22.79 7.20
N GLN A 32 15.03 -23.10 6.28
CA GLN A 32 14.83 -24.16 5.28
C GLN A 32 15.37 -25.55 5.70
N HIS A 33 16.08 -25.67 6.82
CA HIS A 33 16.76 -26.92 7.20
C HIS A 33 16.22 -27.67 8.43
N GLN A 34 15.07 -27.30 9.00
CA GLN A 34 14.53 -28.04 10.15
C GLN A 34 13.00 -28.19 10.11
N HIS A 35 12.52 -29.11 9.29
CA HIS A 35 11.22 -29.77 9.51
C HIS A 35 11.33 -31.26 9.15
N THR A 36 11.96 -32.03 10.03
CA THR A 36 11.75 -33.47 10.15
C THR A 36 11.61 -33.80 11.63
N ALA A 37 10.36 -33.88 12.10
CA ALA A 37 10.00 -34.57 13.33
C ALA A 37 8.58 -35.13 13.18
N VAL A 38 8.51 -36.46 13.19
CA VAL A 38 7.32 -37.31 13.27
C VAL A 38 7.09 -37.69 14.75
N ALA A 39 5.86 -38.14 15.05
CA ALA A 39 5.33 -38.71 16.31
C ALA A 39 4.65 -37.69 17.24
N ASP A 40 3.50 -37.93 17.87
CA ASP A 40 2.57 -39.05 17.81
C ASP A 40 1.21 -38.56 18.36
N LYS A 41 0.17 -39.36 18.10
CA LYS A 41 -1.25 -39.10 18.39
C LYS A 41 -1.54 -38.90 19.88
N THR A 42 -2.40 -37.93 20.22
CA THR A 42 -3.38 -38.12 21.32
C THR A 42 -4.63 -37.26 21.07
N LEU A 43 -5.76 -37.95 20.89
CA LEU A 43 -7.11 -37.40 20.81
C LEU A 43 -7.51 -36.75 22.15
N LYS A 44 -8.02 -35.52 22.11
CA LYS A 44 -9.01 -35.03 23.09
C LYS A 44 -10.12 -34.29 22.36
N ASN A 45 -11.29 -34.90 22.40
CA ASN A 45 -12.55 -34.42 21.86
C ASN A 45 -12.92 -33.05 22.45
N GLN A 46 -13.21 -32.08 21.59
CA GLN A 46 -13.99 -30.91 21.94
C GLN A 46 -15.22 -30.85 21.05
N SER A 47 -16.38 -30.99 21.71
CA SER A 47 -17.72 -30.85 21.19
C SER A 47 -17.86 -29.55 20.39
N GLN A 48 -18.18 -29.69 19.11
CA GLN A 48 -18.34 -28.58 18.17
C GLN A 48 -19.81 -28.21 18.09
N VAL A 49 -20.19 -27.10 18.74
CA VAL A 49 -21.47 -26.44 18.45
C VAL A 49 -21.35 -25.83 17.06
N GLN A 50 -22.09 -26.40 16.11
CA GLN A 50 -22.22 -25.94 14.72
C GLN A 50 -22.69 -24.48 14.71
N LYS A 51 -21.80 -23.57 14.34
CA LYS A 51 -22.18 -22.24 13.84
C LYS A 51 -22.35 -22.38 12.34
N HIS A 52 -23.59 -22.32 11.85
CA HIS A 52 -23.90 -22.24 10.43
C HIS A 52 -23.45 -20.86 9.91
N SER A 53 -22.17 -20.72 9.60
CA SER A 53 -21.67 -19.62 8.78
C SER A 53 -21.86 -20.02 7.32
N ALA A 54 -22.50 -19.16 6.53
CA ALA A 54 -22.69 -19.37 5.10
C ALA A 54 -21.36 -19.74 4.44
N LYS A 55 -21.33 -20.88 3.74
CA LYS A 55 -20.21 -21.28 2.90
C LYS A 55 -19.99 -20.17 1.87
N GLU A 56 -18.86 -19.50 2.01
CA GLU A 56 -18.27 -18.68 0.97
C GLU A 56 -18.11 -19.57 -0.27
N ILE A 57 -18.85 -19.25 -1.34
CA ILE A 57 -18.73 -19.93 -2.62
C ILE A 57 -17.36 -19.56 -3.17
N GLN A 58 -16.35 -20.32 -2.81
CA GLN A 58 -15.09 -20.29 -3.53
C GLN A 58 -15.36 -20.94 -4.88
N ALA A 59 -15.30 -20.13 -5.94
CA ALA A 59 -15.33 -20.62 -7.30
C ALA A 59 -14.14 -21.57 -7.48
N GLU A 60 -14.42 -22.87 -7.45
CA GLU A 60 -13.45 -23.88 -7.86
C GLU A 60 -13.08 -23.58 -9.30
N ASN A 61 -11.80 -23.32 -9.50
CA ASN A 61 -11.17 -23.09 -10.80
C ASN A 61 -11.17 -24.43 -11.55
N ARG A 62 -12.33 -24.87 -12.04
CA ARG A 62 -12.42 -25.94 -13.03
C ARG A 62 -11.89 -25.36 -14.33
N GLY A 63 -10.63 -25.65 -14.59
CA GLY A 63 -10.05 -25.46 -15.91
C GLY A 63 -10.83 -26.30 -16.90
N ASP A 64 -11.67 -25.64 -17.69
CA ASP A 64 -12.11 -26.18 -18.96
C ASP A 64 -12.10 -25.06 -20.02
N VAL A 65 -11.19 -25.30 -20.95
CA VAL A 65 -11.00 -24.79 -22.30
C VAL A 65 -12.08 -23.83 -22.81
N LEU A 66 -11.83 -22.53 -22.74
CA LEU A 66 -12.22 -21.54 -23.76
C LEU A 66 -11.19 -20.40 -23.71
N ARG A 67 -10.12 -20.58 -24.48
CA ARG A 67 -9.02 -19.64 -24.66
C ARG A 67 -9.53 -18.46 -25.51
N HIS A 68 -9.99 -17.37 -24.90
CA HIS A 68 -10.13 -16.11 -25.62
C HIS A 68 -8.74 -15.50 -25.87
N PRO A 69 -8.40 -15.11 -27.10
CA PRO A 69 -7.12 -14.51 -27.41
C PRO A 69 -7.21 -12.98 -27.27
N SER A 70 -6.80 -12.43 -26.12
CA SER A 70 -6.14 -11.11 -26.06
C SER A 70 -5.67 -10.83 -24.64
N SER A 71 -4.36 -10.70 -24.48
CA SER A 71 -3.69 -10.39 -23.20
C SER A 71 -3.64 -8.90 -22.90
N ASP A 72 -4.65 -8.14 -23.33
CA ASP A 72 -4.78 -6.73 -22.99
C ASP A 72 -5.73 -6.60 -21.82
N LYS A 73 -5.24 -6.07 -20.70
CA LYS A 73 -6.08 -5.84 -19.52
C LYS A 73 -7.23 -4.92 -19.93
N HIS A 74 -8.45 -5.46 -19.96
CA HIS A 74 -9.66 -4.67 -20.26
C HIS A 74 -9.68 -3.43 -19.36
N GLN A 75 -9.79 -2.26 -19.97
CA GLN A 75 -9.85 -0.99 -19.27
C GLN A 75 -11.16 -0.94 -18.48
N MET A 76 -11.10 -0.47 -17.23
CA MET A 76 -12.31 -0.33 -16.43
C MET A 76 -13.20 0.75 -17.06
N ILE A 77 -14.44 0.40 -17.42
CA ILE A 77 -15.37 1.34 -18.04
C ILE A 77 -15.93 2.33 -17.00
N ASN A 78 -16.08 3.60 -17.39
CA ASN A 78 -16.61 4.65 -16.52
C ASN A 78 -18.14 4.69 -16.52
N PHE A 79 -18.76 3.65 -15.94
CA PHE A 79 -20.21 3.58 -15.87
C PHE A 79 -20.83 4.77 -15.13
N PRO A 80 -21.95 5.30 -15.63
CA PRO A 80 -22.66 6.38 -14.98
C PRO A 80 -23.35 5.87 -13.70
N PRO A 81 -23.80 6.76 -12.81
CA PRO A 81 -24.56 6.37 -11.62
C PRO A 81 -25.82 5.58 -11.97
N ALA A 82 -26.26 4.65 -11.10
CA ALA A 82 -27.47 3.87 -11.32
C ALA A 82 -28.74 4.73 -11.48
N SER A 83 -28.73 5.97 -10.97
CA SER A 83 -29.84 6.91 -11.06
C SER A 83 -30.00 7.56 -12.45
N SER A 84 -29.04 7.43 -13.36
CA SER A 84 -29.13 8.03 -14.69
C SER A 84 -29.86 7.12 -15.70
N GLY A 85 -31.14 6.82 -15.43
CA GLY A 85 -31.95 5.86 -16.21
C GLY A 85 -31.87 6.08 -17.73
N LYS A 86 -32.06 7.31 -18.21
CA LYS A 86 -32.00 7.65 -19.64
C LYS A 86 -30.68 7.26 -20.33
N LYS A 87 -29.55 7.41 -19.64
CA LYS A 87 -28.23 7.03 -20.20
C LYS A 87 -28.07 5.52 -20.33
N TRP A 88 -28.71 4.76 -19.46
CA TRP A 88 -28.74 3.30 -19.51
C TRP A 88 -29.68 2.82 -20.63
N GLU A 89 -30.84 3.44 -20.78
CA GLU A 89 -31.79 3.15 -21.87
C GLU A 89 -31.17 3.44 -23.25
N ASP A 90 -30.47 4.57 -23.40
CA ASP A 90 -29.74 4.92 -24.62
C ASP A 90 -28.64 3.89 -24.92
N LEU A 91 -27.93 3.41 -23.90
CA LEU A 91 -26.91 2.38 -24.05
C LEU A 91 -27.52 1.07 -24.54
N VAL A 92 -28.60 0.61 -23.90
CA VAL A 92 -29.27 -0.65 -24.26
C VAL A 92 -29.76 -0.56 -25.70
N SER A 93 -30.36 0.56 -26.09
CA SER A 93 -30.82 0.80 -27.47
C SER A 93 -29.65 0.73 -28.47
N LYS A 94 -28.52 1.35 -28.15
CA LYS A 94 -27.30 1.28 -28.98
C LYS A 94 -26.74 -0.13 -29.09
N ILE A 95 -26.72 -0.89 -28.00
CA ILE A 95 -26.25 -2.27 -27.99
C ILE A 95 -27.14 -3.13 -28.89
N VAL A 96 -28.47 -3.02 -28.76
CA VAL A 96 -29.42 -3.78 -29.59
C VAL A 96 -29.21 -3.46 -31.07
N LEU A 97 -29.10 -2.18 -31.44
CA LEU A 97 -28.84 -1.77 -32.82
C LEU A 97 -27.49 -2.29 -33.36
N ASN A 98 -26.43 -2.26 -32.53
CA ASN A 98 -25.11 -2.77 -32.91
C ASN A 98 -25.12 -4.30 -33.08
N LEU A 99 -25.85 -5.01 -32.22
CA LEU A 99 -26.01 -6.46 -32.34
C LEU A 99 -26.83 -6.84 -33.57
N ASP A 100 -27.94 -6.15 -33.83
CA ASP A 100 -28.78 -6.42 -35.00
C ASP A 100 -28.04 -6.15 -36.32
N SER A 101 -27.25 -5.08 -36.37
CA SER A 101 -26.46 -4.73 -37.57
C SER A 101 -25.27 -5.67 -37.80
N LEU A 102 -24.53 -6.05 -36.76
CA LEU A 102 -23.32 -6.87 -36.89
C LEU A 102 -23.60 -8.38 -36.90
N LEU A 103 -24.67 -8.82 -36.23
CA LEU A 103 -24.91 -10.25 -35.99
C LEU A 103 -26.23 -10.76 -36.56
N GLY A 104 -27.10 -9.92 -37.13
CA GLY A 104 -28.46 -10.30 -37.56
C GLY A 104 -28.55 -11.59 -38.39
N LYS A 105 -27.55 -11.88 -39.25
CA LYS A 105 -27.52 -13.07 -40.13
C LYS A 105 -26.46 -14.12 -39.77
N SER A 106 -25.79 -13.99 -38.63
CA SER A 106 -24.67 -14.87 -38.24
C SER A 106 -25.12 -16.15 -37.52
N ILE A 107 -24.25 -17.17 -37.51
CA ILE A 107 -24.43 -18.46 -36.84
C ILE A 107 -24.37 -18.25 -35.31
N LEU A 108 -25.14 -19.03 -34.55
CA LEU A 108 -25.28 -18.90 -33.09
C LEU A 108 -23.93 -18.87 -32.36
N ASP A 109 -23.01 -19.75 -32.70
CA ASP A 109 -21.69 -19.83 -32.05
C ASP A 109 -20.86 -18.57 -32.26
N HIS A 110 -20.94 -17.98 -33.46
CA HIS A 110 -20.30 -16.70 -33.76
C HIS A 110 -20.94 -15.55 -32.98
N LYS A 111 -22.27 -15.57 -32.80
CA LYS A 111 -22.99 -14.60 -31.96
C LYS A 111 -22.50 -14.65 -30.53
N LEU A 112 -22.42 -15.84 -29.95
CA LEU A 112 -21.98 -16.02 -28.56
C LEU A 112 -20.52 -15.61 -28.36
N ALA A 113 -19.64 -15.94 -29.31
CA ALA A 113 -18.22 -15.61 -29.23
C ALA A 113 -17.95 -14.11 -29.31
N THR A 114 -18.74 -13.35 -30.09
CA THR A 114 -18.50 -11.92 -30.37
C THR A 114 -19.40 -10.97 -29.57
N PHE A 115 -20.49 -11.47 -28.98
CA PHE A 115 -21.44 -10.67 -28.20
C PHE A 115 -20.76 -9.91 -27.07
N VAL A 116 -19.88 -10.58 -26.31
CA VAL A 116 -19.19 -9.97 -25.16
C VAL A 116 -18.26 -8.84 -25.62
N ASP A 117 -17.59 -9.01 -26.75
CA ASP A 117 -16.69 -8.01 -27.32
C ASP A 117 -17.48 -6.80 -27.82
N ILE A 118 -18.58 -7.01 -28.55
CA ILE A 118 -19.44 -5.92 -29.04
C ILE A 118 -20.04 -5.15 -27.85
N PHE A 119 -20.50 -5.86 -26.83
CA PHE A 119 -21.03 -5.24 -25.61
C PHE A 119 -19.97 -4.39 -24.91
N TYR A 120 -18.78 -4.95 -24.71
CA TYR A 120 -17.67 -4.27 -24.06
C TYR A 120 -17.20 -3.05 -24.86
N GLN A 121 -17.03 -3.16 -26.17
CA GLN A 121 -16.65 -2.04 -27.05
C GLN A 121 -17.72 -0.95 -27.04
N THR A 122 -19.00 -1.30 -27.17
CA THR A 122 -20.09 -0.33 -27.13
C THR A 122 -20.12 0.42 -25.79
N CYS A 123 -19.90 -0.28 -24.67
CA CYS A 123 -19.79 0.35 -23.35
C CYS A 123 -18.54 1.24 -23.22
N LEU A 124 -17.42 0.84 -23.83
CA LEU A 124 -16.18 1.60 -23.82
C LEU A 124 -16.27 2.87 -24.67
N GLU A 125 -16.90 2.81 -25.84
CA GLU A 125 -17.13 3.96 -26.72
C GLU A 125 -18.10 4.97 -26.10
N THR A 126 -19.15 4.50 -25.44
CA THR A 126 -20.19 5.36 -24.87
C THR A 126 -19.77 6.05 -23.57
N PHE A 127 -19.01 5.38 -22.70
CA PHE A 127 -18.65 5.92 -21.39
C PHE A 127 -17.17 6.21 -21.20
N GLY A 128 -16.33 5.71 -22.10
CA GLY A 128 -14.88 5.82 -21.99
C GLY A 128 -14.30 4.96 -20.89
N ALA A 129 -12.98 4.86 -20.90
CA ALA A 129 -12.24 4.24 -19.82
C ALA A 129 -12.17 5.15 -18.58
N LYS A 130 -12.27 4.55 -17.40
CA LYS A 130 -11.94 5.18 -16.12
C LYS A 130 -10.49 5.59 -16.18
N GLN A 131 -10.26 6.90 -16.21
CA GLN A 131 -8.92 7.41 -16.00
C GLN A 131 -8.48 7.08 -14.58
N HIS A 132 -7.29 6.51 -14.47
CA HIS A 132 -6.66 6.30 -13.19
C HIS A 132 -6.36 7.70 -12.63
N GLN A 133 -7.19 8.20 -11.72
CA GLN A 133 -6.91 9.47 -11.07
C GLN A 133 -5.55 9.35 -10.40
N THR A 134 -4.60 10.15 -10.86
CA THR A 134 -3.30 10.30 -10.18
C THR A 134 -3.63 10.87 -8.81
N LYS A 135 -3.46 10.05 -7.77
CA LYS A 135 -3.73 10.47 -6.40
C LYS A 135 -2.96 11.77 -6.16
N CYS A 136 -3.67 12.89 -5.99
CA CYS A 136 -3.05 14.15 -5.61
C CYS A 136 -2.26 13.90 -4.33
N LEU A 137 -0.94 14.06 -4.43
CA LEU A 137 -0.08 13.87 -3.27
C LEU A 137 -0.52 14.86 -2.18
N PRO A 138 -0.61 14.42 -0.91
CA PRO A 138 -1.02 15.29 0.18
C PRO A 138 -0.16 16.56 0.19
N GLN A 139 -0.81 17.72 0.06
CA GLN A 139 -0.12 19.00 0.06
C GLN A 139 0.62 19.17 1.39
N ARG A 140 1.95 19.32 1.31
CA ARG A 140 2.79 19.45 2.51
C ARG A 140 2.45 20.77 3.21
N SER A 141 2.39 20.73 4.55
CA SER A 141 2.16 21.95 5.33
C SER A 141 3.26 22.99 5.07
N ARG A 142 2.90 24.28 5.18
CA ARG A 142 3.84 25.40 5.04
C ARG A 142 5.11 25.22 5.90
N ARG A 143 4.97 24.68 7.12
CA ARG A 143 6.10 24.40 8.02
C ARG A 143 7.01 23.31 7.47
N LEU A 144 6.46 22.22 6.94
CA LEU A 144 7.24 21.14 6.33
C LEU A 144 8.00 21.62 5.09
N LEU A 145 7.39 22.47 4.27
CA LEU A 145 8.06 23.11 3.14
C LEU A 145 9.23 23.99 3.61
N GLN A 146 9.01 24.84 4.62
CA GLN A 146 10.07 25.68 5.21
C GLN A 146 11.20 24.85 5.85
N MET A 147 10.90 23.73 6.51
CA MET A 147 11.94 22.82 7.00
C MET A 147 12.76 22.24 5.85
N GLY A 148 12.10 21.89 4.73
CA GLY A 148 12.76 21.43 3.51
C GLY A 148 13.73 22.46 2.94
N THR A 149 13.32 23.72 2.83
CA THR A 149 14.19 24.80 2.33
C THR A 149 15.36 25.07 3.28
N LEU A 150 15.13 25.07 4.61
CA LEU A 150 16.19 25.22 5.61
C LEU A 150 17.22 24.08 5.54
N ARG A 151 16.81 22.84 5.29
CA ARG A 151 17.74 21.71 5.08
C ARG A 151 18.64 21.95 3.86
N LYS A 152 18.08 22.44 2.75
CA LYS A 152 18.85 22.78 1.54
C LYS A 152 19.86 23.90 1.85
N LYS A 153 19.41 25.00 2.47
CA LYS A 153 20.27 26.14 2.85
C LYS A 153 21.42 25.70 3.77
N LYS A 154 21.12 24.92 4.82
CA LYS A 154 22.15 24.38 5.74
C LYS A 154 23.16 23.47 5.03
N ARG A 155 22.72 22.63 4.09
CA ARG A 155 23.63 21.77 3.31
C ARG A 155 24.55 22.60 2.41
N LYS A 156 24.01 23.60 1.71
CA LYS A 156 24.79 24.53 0.87
C LYS A 156 25.82 25.27 1.73
N LEU A 157 25.40 25.82 2.86
CA LEU A 157 26.27 26.56 3.77
C LEU A 157 27.37 25.67 4.36
N LYS A 158 27.06 24.42 4.71
CA LYS A 158 28.06 23.45 5.16
C LYS A 158 29.10 23.11 4.09
N LYS A 159 28.71 23.11 2.81
CA LYS A 159 29.64 22.96 1.69
C LYS A 159 30.55 24.19 1.55
N GLN A 160 29.99 25.39 1.67
CA GLN A 160 30.76 26.64 1.64
C GLN A 160 31.78 26.70 2.78
N ILE A 161 31.37 26.42 4.02
CA ILE A 161 32.28 26.38 5.18
C ILE A 161 33.48 25.45 4.97
N ARG A 162 33.30 24.34 4.23
CA ARG A 162 34.41 23.41 3.93
C ARG A 162 35.37 23.91 2.85
N ALA A 163 34.92 24.81 1.99
CA ALA A 163 35.68 25.32 0.85
C ALA A 163 36.36 26.67 1.14
N THR A 164 35.93 27.37 2.19
CA THR A 164 36.34 28.74 2.50
C THR A 164 37.49 28.79 3.52
N SER A 165 38.35 29.82 3.39
CA SER A 165 39.45 30.16 4.31
C SER A 165 38.98 30.44 5.75
N SER A 166 39.89 30.24 6.72
CA SER A 166 39.67 30.30 8.18
C SER A 166 38.90 31.55 8.64
N GLU A 167 39.22 32.73 8.10
CA GLU A 167 38.67 34.01 8.57
C GLU A 167 37.18 34.16 8.26
N GLU A 168 36.76 33.82 7.04
CA GLU A 168 35.36 33.90 6.61
C GLU A 168 34.50 32.75 7.18
N THR A 169 35.12 31.65 7.63
CA THR A 169 34.37 30.52 8.21
C THR A 169 33.58 30.92 9.45
N ASN A 170 34.11 31.85 10.26
CA ASN A 170 33.45 32.31 11.47
C ASN A 170 32.10 32.98 11.19
N GLY A 171 32.03 33.83 10.17
CA GLY A 171 30.78 34.46 9.72
C GLY A 171 29.77 33.42 9.21
N LEU A 172 30.24 32.46 8.41
CA LEU A 172 29.39 31.37 7.91
C LEU A 172 28.85 30.46 9.04
N LEU A 173 29.64 30.23 10.10
CA LEU A 173 29.22 29.46 11.27
C LEU A 173 28.12 30.16 12.08
N VAL A 174 28.14 31.49 12.17
CA VAL A 174 27.07 32.28 12.80
C VAL A 174 25.75 32.07 12.04
N ILE A 175 25.77 32.25 10.72
CA ILE A 175 24.60 32.04 9.85
C ILE A 175 24.11 30.59 9.97
N TRP A 176 25.03 29.62 10.02
CA TRP A 176 24.67 28.22 10.17
C TRP A 176 23.97 27.92 11.49
N ARG A 177 24.45 28.50 12.61
CA ARG A 177 23.81 28.41 13.92
C ARG A 177 22.39 28.99 13.90
N GLN A 178 22.21 30.16 13.29
CA GLN A 178 20.88 30.77 13.14
C GLN A 178 19.91 29.88 12.34
N LEU A 179 20.36 29.34 11.20
CA LEU A 179 19.55 28.41 10.40
C LEU A 179 19.23 27.12 11.16
N LYS A 180 20.17 26.61 11.98
CA LYS A 180 19.96 25.44 12.83
C LYS A 180 18.91 25.73 13.91
N ALA A 181 18.99 26.87 14.58
CA ALA A 181 18.02 27.29 15.59
C ALA A 181 16.61 27.41 14.99
N ARG A 182 16.46 28.09 13.85
CA ARG A 182 15.18 28.24 13.14
C ARG A 182 14.59 26.89 12.72
N HIS A 183 15.42 25.98 12.20
CA HIS A 183 14.96 24.63 11.87
C HIS A 183 14.49 23.85 13.11
N SER A 184 15.22 23.96 14.23
CA SER A 184 14.85 23.32 15.49
C SER A 184 13.51 23.82 16.03
N ALA A 185 13.29 25.14 16.01
CA ALA A 185 12.05 25.77 16.43
C ALA A 185 10.85 25.27 15.61
N LEU A 186 10.98 25.24 14.27
CA LEU A 186 9.93 24.72 13.38
C LEU A 186 9.66 23.22 13.62
N SER A 187 10.72 22.42 13.82
CA SER A 187 10.59 20.99 14.09
C SER A 187 9.85 20.72 15.41
N SER A 188 10.15 21.51 16.44
CA SER A 188 9.52 21.41 17.76
C SER A 188 8.05 21.81 17.69
N ALA A 189 7.73 22.92 17.01
CA ALA A 189 6.36 23.35 16.80
C ALA A 189 5.51 22.31 16.03
N GLU A 190 6.07 21.70 14.99
CA GLU A 190 5.39 20.66 14.23
C GLU A 190 5.18 19.38 15.06
N SER A 191 6.17 19.00 15.87
CA SER A 191 6.07 17.86 16.78
C SER A 191 5.01 18.10 17.86
N ALA A 192 4.96 19.30 18.44
CA ALA A 192 3.92 19.69 19.39
C ALA A 192 2.52 19.64 18.75
N ARG A 193 2.37 20.16 17.52
CA ARG A 193 1.10 20.07 16.75
C ARG A 193 0.68 18.62 16.52
N LYS A 194 1.60 17.75 16.15
CA LYS A 194 1.32 16.31 15.97
C LYS A 194 0.90 15.65 17.27
N LYS A 195 1.62 15.90 18.38
CA LYS A 195 1.27 15.40 19.71
C LYS A 195 -0.13 15.86 20.14
N ARG A 196 -0.46 17.14 19.99
CA ARG A 196 -1.81 17.68 20.28
C ARG A 196 -2.89 17.02 19.43
N SER A 197 -2.64 16.87 18.14
CA SER A 197 -3.58 16.20 17.22
C SER A 197 -3.77 14.73 17.59
N GLN A 198 -2.72 14.02 17.98
CA GLN A 198 -2.83 12.63 18.42
C GLN A 198 -3.60 12.52 19.74
N LYS A 199 -3.33 13.40 20.70
CA LYS A 199 -4.08 13.46 21.97
C LYS A 199 -5.57 13.65 21.70
N ARG A 200 -5.93 14.62 20.85
CA ARG A 200 -7.33 14.86 20.46
C ARG A 200 -7.97 13.63 19.81
N LYS A 201 -7.30 13.00 18.84
CA LYS A 201 -7.79 11.77 18.21
C LYS A 201 -7.96 10.62 19.21
N ASN A 202 -7.05 10.48 20.16
CA ASN A 202 -7.16 9.46 21.21
C ASN A 202 -8.35 9.75 22.13
N GLN A 203 -8.56 11.01 22.52
CA GLN A 203 -9.73 11.43 23.29
C GLN A 203 -11.03 11.16 22.53
N GLU A 204 -11.10 11.54 21.25
CA GLU A 204 -12.26 11.29 20.39
C GLU A 204 -12.54 9.78 20.26
N ARG A 205 -11.51 8.95 20.14
CA ARG A 205 -11.66 7.48 20.11
C ARG A 205 -12.19 6.92 21.43
N PHE A 206 -11.66 7.38 22.55
CA PHE A 206 -12.13 6.97 23.87
C PHE A 206 -13.59 7.37 24.12
N ILE A 207 -13.96 8.62 23.77
CA ILE A 207 -15.34 9.11 23.93
C ILE A 207 -16.31 8.34 23.01
N ARG A 208 -15.88 8.00 21.78
CA ARG A 208 -16.71 7.23 20.84
C ARG A 208 -16.98 5.81 21.35
N ASP A 209 -15.96 5.10 21.83
CA ASP A 209 -16.08 3.74 22.35
C ASP A 209 -15.00 3.48 23.43
N PRO A 210 -15.35 3.62 24.72
CA PRO A 210 -14.37 3.47 25.80
C PRO A 210 -13.91 2.03 25.98
N PHE A 211 -14.79 1.04 25.76
CA PHE A 211 -14.47 -0.37 25.95
C PHE A 211 -13.57 -0.90 24.84
N GLN A 212 -13.84 -0.53 23.58
CA GLN A 212 -12.95 -0.88 22.46
C GLN A 212 -11.60 -0.18 22.60
N PHE A 213 -11.58 1.08 23.05
CA PHE A 213 -10.32 1.78 23.32
C PHE A 213 -9.50 1.10 24.41
N ALA A 214 -10.12 0.75 25.55
CA ALA A 214 -9.46 0.01 26.62
C ALA A 214 -8.95 -1.35 26.14
N ARG A 215 -9.76 -2.11 25.37
CA ARG A 215 -9.36 -3.38 24.78
C ARG A 215 -8.12 -3.24 23.89
N GLN A 216 -8.00 -2.17 23.11
CA GLN A 216 -6.81 -1.89 22.29
C GLN A 216 -5.55 -1.58 23.13
N LEU A 217 -5.68 -1.00 24.33
CA LEU A 217 -4.54 -0.73 25.20
C LEU A 217 -3.93 -2.01 25.78
N PHE A 218 -4.76 -3.00 26.11
CA PHE A 218 -4.30 -4.24 26.74
C PHE A 218 -3.97 -5.35 25.74
N GLN A 219 -4.44 -5.26 24.50
CA GLN A 219 -4.11 -6.18 23.41
C GLN A 219 -2.84 -5.74 22.67
N HIS A 220 -1.71 -5.67 23.36
CA HIS A 220 -0.43 -5.66 22.66
C HIS A 220 -0.17 -7.07 22.08
N PRO A 221 0.29 -7.20 20.82
CA PRO A 221 0.74 -8.50 20.32
C PRO A 221 1.88 -8.98 21.21
N LYS A 222 1.72 -10.16 21.81
CA LYS A 222 2.77 -10.82 22.62
C LYS A 222 4.04 -10.87 21.76
N SER A 223 5.11 -10.27 22.28
CA SER A 223 6.45 -10.27 21.66
C SER A 223 7.11 -11.64 21.78
#